data_AF-A0A251S1E5-F1
#
_entry.id   AF-A0A251S1E5-F1
#
_cell.length_a   1.000
_cell.length_b   1.000
_cell.length_c   1.000
_cell.angle_alpha   90.00
_cell.angle_beta   90.00
_cell.angle_gamma   90.00
#
_symmetry.space_group_name_H-M   'P 1'
#
loop_
_entity.id
_entity.type
_entity.pdbx_description
1 polymer ?
#
loop_
_entity_poly.entity_id
_entity_poly.type
_entity_poly.pdbx_seq_one_letter_code
_entity_poly.pdbx_strand_id
1 'polypeptide(L)'
;MFILFRKHLFSFSLIIICLTNTTTLAQPPPFFHHICENKANYTINSTYQRNLDTALLALPTTNSGFGYYNFTIGQLSDRVISFALCRGDIKPDACTKCLNDSIIKLIELCPNQTEAIAYYESCFLKYSNETGNTNTVILASPVSVGNVDQFNRAVRELMD
;
A
#
# COMPACT_ATOMS: atom_id res chain seq x y z
N MET A 1 -21.26 50.90 -27.01
CA MET A 1 -21.14 49.45 -27.31
C MET A 1 -19.74 48.86 -27.09
N PHE A 2 -18.76 49.57 -26.51
CA PHE A 2 -17.42 49.01 -26.19
C PHE A 2 -17.26 48.56 -24.72
N ILE A 3 -18.08 49.10 -23.82
CA ILE A 3 -18.00 48.84 -22.37
C ILE A 3 -18.61 47.47 -22.01
N LEU A 4 -19.63 47.02 -22.76
CA LEU A 4 -20.29 45.72 -22.57
C LEU A 4 -19.37 44.55 -22.98
N PHE A 5 -18.61 44.69 -24.08
CA PHE A 5 -17.65 43.69 -24.53
C PHE A 5 -16.49 43.49 -23.54
N ARG A 6 -16.00 44.56 -22.90
CA ARG A 6 -14.91 44.48 -21.91
C ARG A 6 -15.32 43.74 -20.63
N LYS A 7 -16.58 43.86 -20.20
CA LYS A 7 -17.14 43.10 -19.07
C LYS A 7 -17.32 41.62 -19.41
N HIS A 8 -17.77 41.30 -20.62
CA HIS A 8 -17.90 39.91 -21.08
C HIS A 8 -16.53 39.22 -21.26
N LEU A 9 -15.50 39.91 -21.77
CA LEU A 9 -14.14 39.36 -21.84
C LEU A 9 -13.56 39.07 -20.45
N PHE A 10 -13.75 39.97 -19.48
CA PHE A 10 -13.30 39.75 -18.09
C PHE A 10 -14.04 38.57 -17.43
N SER A 11 -15.35 38.46 -17.67
CA SER A 11 -16.17 37.36 -17.14
C SER A 11 -15.81 36.00 -17.76
N PHE A 12 -15.54 35.94 -19.07
CA PHE A 12 -15.06 34.71 -19.73
C PHE A 12 -13.65 34.33 -19.25
N SER A 13 -12.77 35.30 -19.03
CA SER A 13 -11.42 35.07 -18.51
C SER A 13 -11.43 34.46 -17.10
N LEU A 14 -12.34 34.86 -16.22
CA LEU A 14 -12.48 34.32 -14.86
C LEU A 14 -13.00 32.87 -14.86
N ILE A 15 -13.89 32.52 -15.80
CA ILE A 15 -14.43 31.16 -15.93
C ILE A 15 -13.35 30.17 -16.42
N ILE A 16 -12.47 30.60 -17.33
CA ILE A 16 -11.38 29.76 -17.85
C ILE A 16 -10.33 29.46 -16.76
N ILE A 17 -10.02 30.42 -15.88
CA ILE A 17 -9.08 30.25 -14.75
C ILE A 17 -9.61 29.24 -13.71
N CYS A 18 -10.93 29.10 -13.59
CA CYS A 18 -11.56 28.12 -12.71
C CYS A 18 -11.50 26.68 -13.27
N LEU A 19 -11.53 26.52 -14.59
CA LEU A 19 -11.50 25.20 -15.26
C LEU A 19 -10.10 24.58 -15.34
N THR A 20 -9.02 25.37 -15.22
CA THR A 20 -7.65 24.87 -15.38
C THR A 20 -6.95 24.47 -14.08
N ASN A 21 -7.62 24.57 -12.92
CA ASN A 21 -6.97 24.37 -11.61
C ASN A 21 -7.68 23.36 -10.70
N THR A 22 -8.46 22.41 -11.23
CA THR A 22 -8.80 21.20 -10.46
C THR A 22 -7.70 20.16 -10.62
N THR A 23 -6.45 20.51 -10.30
CA THR A 23 -5.48 19.50 -9.89
C THR A 23 -5.84 19.13 -8.47
N THR A 24 -6.76 18.17 -8.31
CA THR A 24 -6.91 17.48 -7.04
C THR A 24 -5.56 16.85 -6.74
N LEU A 25 -4.82 17.41 -5.79
CA LEU A 25 -3.78 16.65 -5.10
C LEU A 25 -4.53 15.49 -4.46
N ALA A 26 -4.53 14.34 -5.11
CA ALA A 26 -4.76 13.09 -4.42
C ALA A 26 -3.64 13.02 -3.38
N GLN A 27 -3.93 13.49 -2.17
CA GLN A 27 -3.05 13.32 -1.04
C GLN A 27 -2.68 11.82 -1.03
N PRO A 28 -1.38 11.47 -0.89
CA PRO A 28 -1.03 10.08 -0.65
C PRO A 28 -1.96 9.56 0.46
N PRO A 29 -2.57 8.36 0.31
CA PRO A 29 -3.38 7.81 1.38
C PRO A 29 -2.57 7.93 2.67
N PRO A 30 -3.15 8.38 3.79
CA PRO A 30 -2.36 8.70 4.96
C PRO A 30 -1.66 7.43 5.45
N PHE A 31 -0.33 7.46 5.46
CA PHE A 31 0.47 6.50 6.19
C PHE A 31 0.19 6.71 7.67
N PHE A 32 -0.57 5.80 8.29
CA PHE A 32 -1.03 6.04 9.65
C PHE A 32 -0.27 5.21 10.67
N HIS A 33 0.29 4.06 10.28
CA HIS A 33 1.01 3.21 11.24
C HIS A 33 2.05 2.30 10.58
N HIS A 34 3.08 1.95 11.36
CA HIS A 34 4.00 0.87 11.04
C HIS A 34 4.37 0.11 12.30
N ILE A 35 4.77 -1.14 12.12
CA ILE A 35 5.28 -2.00 13.17
C ILE A 35 6.61 -2.56 12.69
N CYS A 36 7.66 -2.29 13.46
CA CYS A 36 8.93 -2.98 13.38
C CYS A 36 8.89 -4.10 14.43
N GLU A 37 8.59 -5.33 14.00
CA GLU A 37 8.49 -6.47 14.91
C GLU A 37 9.90 -6.82 15.40
N ASN A 38 10.22 -6.41 16.64
CA ASN A 38 11.53 -6.60 17.28
C ASN A 38 11.80 -8.07 17.69
N LYS A 39 11.39 -9.03 16.87
CA LYS A 39 11.65 -10.46 17.09
C LYS A 39 13.10 -10.83 16.75
N ALA A 40 13.61 -10.30 15.64
CA ALA A 40 14.98 -10.51 15.21
C ALA A 40 15.45 -9.44 14.23
N ASN A 41 16.77 -9.19 14.25
CA ASN A 41 17.44 -8.32 13.30
C ASN A 41 18.26 -9.16 12.33
N TYR A 42 18.23 -8.80 11.05
CA TYR A 42 19.17 -9.36 10.07
C TYR A 42 20.46 -8.55 10.02
N THR A 43 21.54 -9.19 9.58
CA THR A 43 22.82 -8.52 9.37
C THR A 43 22.83 -7.74 8.06
N ILE A 44 23.34 -6.51 8.07
CA ILE A 44 23.51 -5.71 6.86
C ILE A 44 24.42 -6.44 5.87
N ASN A 45 24.08 -6.40 4.58
CA ASN A 45 24.69 -7.14 3.47
C ASN A 45 24.54 -8.68 3.53
N SER A 46 23.62 -9.19 4.36
CA SER A 46 23.31 -10.62 4.41
C SER A 46 22.59 -11.12 3.16
N THR A 47 22.53 -12.44 3.00
CA THR A 47 21.66 -13.09 2.01
C THR A 47 20.19 -12.76 2.29
N TYR A 48 19.76 -12.77 3.55
CA TYR A 48 18.42 -12.30 3.93
C TYR A 48 18.10 -10.90 3.40
N GLN A 49 18.99 -9.91 3.56
CA GLN A 49 18.74 -8.56 3.06
C GLN A 49 18.54 -8.55 1.54
N ARG A 50 19.40 -9.25 0.78
CA ARG A 50 19.27 -9.35 -0.68
C ARG A 50 17.96 -10.01 -1.10
N ASN A 51 17.54 -11.03 -0.36
CA ASN A 51 16.26 -11.70 -0.57
C ASN A 51 15.08 -10.77 -0.24
N LEU A 52 15.18 -9.95 0.81
CA LEU A 52 14.17 -8.96 1.19
C LEU A 52 14.02 -7.89 0.11
N ASP A 53 15.14 -7.33 -0.36
CA ASP A 53 15.15 -6.33 -1.44
C ASP A 53 14.49 -6.92 -2.71
N THR A 54 14.85 -8.15 -3.06
CA THR A 54 14.27 -8.86 -4.21
C THR A 54 12.77 -9.09 -4.02
N ALA A 55 12.35 -9.53 -2.82
CA ALA A 55 10.95 -9.80 -2.52
C ALA A 55 10.10 -8.54 -2.63
N LEU A 56 10.54 -7.44 -2.01
CA LEU A 56 9.82 -6.17 -2.04
C LEU A 56 9.78 -5.56 -3.45
N LEU A 57 10.85 -5.68 -4.24
CA LEU A 57 10.86 -5.23 -5.64
C LEU A 57 9.91 -6.04 -6.54
N ALA A 58 9.79 -7.35 -6.31
CA ALA A 58 8.92 -8.22 -7.11
C ALA A 58 7.44 -8.11 -6.72
N LEU A 59 7.15 -7.82 -5.44
CA LEU A 59 5.81 -7.87 -4.87
C LEU A 59 4.74 -7.09 -5.66
N PRO A 60 4.95 -5.86 -6.16
CA PRO A 60 3.93 -5.12 -6.92
C PRO A 60 3.48 -5.81 -8.22
N THR A 61 4.23 -6.80 -8.72
CA THR A 61 3.91 -7.56 -9.94
C THR A 61 3.14 -8.86 -9.69
N THR A 62 2.89 -9.22 -8.42
CA THR A 62 2.31 -10.52 -8.04
C THR A 62 0.84 -10.46 -7.66
N ASN A 63 0.10 -9.48 -8.19
CA ASN A 63 -1.33 -9.34 -7.92
C ASN A 63 -2.10 -10.61 -8.33
N SER A 64 -2.89 -11.17 -7.42
CA SER A 64 -3.83 -12.25 -7.69
C SER A 64 -4.99 -11.86 -8.63
N GLY A 65 -5.12 -10.57 -8.92
CA GLY A 65 -6.24 -9.96 -9.64
C GLY A 65 -7.28 -9.35 -8.69
N PHE A 66 -7.20 -9.65 -7.39
CA PHE A 66 -8.14 -9.20 -6.37
C PHE A 66 -7.51 -8.25 -5.34
N GLY A 67 -6.34 -7.68 -5.66
CA GLY A 67 -5.64 -6.75 -4.77
C GLY A 67 -4.90 -7.44 -3.62
N TYR A 68 -4.73 -8.75 -3.70
CA TYR A 68 -3.81 -9.51 -2.86
C TYR A 68 -2.53 -9.80 -3.63
N TYR A 69 -1.39 -9.60 -2.97
CA TYR A 69 -0.06 -9.78 -3.53
C TYR A 69 0.73 -10.68 -2.59
N ASN A 70 1.47 -11.62 -3.14
CA ASN A 70 2.34 -12.49 -2.36
C ASN A 70 3.61 -12.80 -3.15
N PHE A 71 4.75 -12.81 -2.47
CA PHE A 71 6.01 -13.28 -3.02
C PHE A 71 6.86 -13.88 -1.91
N THR A 72 7.38 -15.08 -2.16
CA THR A 72 8.28 -15.80 -1.26
C THR A 72 9.57 -16.14 -1.96
N ILE A 73 10.70 -15.92 -1.31
CA ILE A 73 12.04 -16.24 -1.82
C ILE A 73 12.97 -16.66 -0.68
N GLY A 74 13.99 -17.47 -1.00
CA GLY A 74 14.96 -17.96 -0.04
C GLY A 74 14.46 -19.15 0.77
N GLN A 75 15.32 -19.64 1.67
CA GLN A 75 15.08 -20.83 2.48
C GLN A 75 15.66 -20.64 3.88
N LEU A 76 15.15 -21.41 4.85
CA LEU A 76 15.63 -21.40 6.24
C LEU A 76 15.71 -19.98 6.81
N SER A 77 16.88 -19.57 7.32
CA SER A 77 17.11 -18.25 7.93
C SER A 77 17.10 -17.10 6.92
N ASP A 78 17.29 -17.37 5.63
CA ASP A 78 17.31 -16.36 4.57
C ASP A 78 15.98 -16.24 3.83
N ARG A 79 14.94 -16.98 4.26
CA ARG A 79 13.62 -16.94 3.64
C ARG A 79 12.91 -15.63 3.97
N VAL A 80 12.32 -15.01 2.94
CA VAL A 80 11.43 -13.86 3.06
C VAL A 80 10.08 -14.24 2.45
N ILE A 81 9.03 -14.03 3.24
CA ILE A 81 7.64 -14.07 2.79
C ILE A 81 7.16 -12.62 2.83
N SER A 82 6.69 -12.10 1.71
CA SER A 82 6.14 -10.75 1.60
C SER A 82 4.75 -10.83 1.01
N PHE A 83 3.80 -10.12 1.61
CA PHE A 83 2.46 -10.05 1.07
C PHE A 83 1.83 -8.70 1.35
N ALA A 84 0.83 -8.37 0.55
CA ALA A 84 0.08 -7.14 0.70
C ALA A 84 -1.39 -7.32 0.34
N LEU A 85 -2.23 -6.51 0.95
CA LEU A 85 -3.66 -6.49 0.69
C LEU A 85 -4.11 -5.05 0.49
N CYS A 86 -4.72 -4.78 -0.65
CA CYS A 86 -5.36 -3.51 -0.94
C CYS A 86 -6.82 -3.50 -0.48
N ARG A 87 -7.33 -2.29 -0.23
CA ARG A 87 -8.76 -2.11 0.03
C ARG A 87 -9.57 -2.52 -1.21
N GLY A 88 -10.70 -3.20 -1.02
CA GLY A 88 -11.46 -3.79 -2.14
C GLY A 88 -12.16 -2.78 -3.07
N ASP A 89 -12.28 -1.51 -2.66
CA ASP A 89 -12.98 -0.43 -3.36
C ASP A 89 -12.05 0.54 -4.11
N ILE A 90 -10.72 0.33 -4.07
CA ILE A 90 -9.76 1.21 -4.76
C ILE A 90 -9.35 0.66 -6.13
N LYS A 91 -8.92 1.55 -7.01
CA LYS A 91 -8.42 1.17 -8.33
C LYS A 91 -7.06 0.48 -8.26
N PRO A 92 -6.73 -0.42 -9.22
CA PRO A 92 -5.45 -1.12 -9.24
C PRO A 92 -4.21 -0.21 -9.22
N ASP A 93 -4.25 0.92 -9.95
CA ASP A 93 -3.16 1.91 -9.99
C ASP A 93 -2.93 2.58 -8.62
N ALA A 94 -4.00 2.95 -7.91
CA ALA A 94 -3.93 3.49 -6.56
C ALA A 94 -3.38 2.46 -5.56
N CYS A 95 -3.75 1.19 -5.73
CA CYS A 95 -3.23 0.07 -4.96
C CYS A 95 -1.71 -0.10 -5.19
N THR A 96 -1.26 -0.20 -6.44
CA THR A 96 0.18 -0.31 -6.77
C THR A 96 0.99 0.87 -6.24
N LYS A 97 0.45 2.10 -6.33
CA LYS A 97 1.09 3.28 -5.74
C LYS A 97 1.28 3.13 -4.23
N CYS A 98 0.23 2.70 -3.53
CA CYS A 98 0.27 2.49 -2.09
C CYS A 98 1.33 1.45 -1.68
N LEU A 99 1.46 0.36 -2.44
CA LEU A 99 2.48 -0.66 -2.20
C LEU A 99 3.89 -0.11 -2.35
N ASN A 100 4.16 0.63 -3.43
CA ASN A 100 5.47 1.25 -3.66
C ASN A 100 5.84 2.24 -2.54
N ASP A 101 4.89 3.07 -2.11
CA ASP A 101 5.10 4.01 -1.00
C ASP A 101 5.37 3.25 0.32
N SER A 102 4.65 2.14 0.56
CA SER A 102 4.83 1.29 1.74
C SER A 102 6.21 0.63 1.80
N ILE A 103 6.71 0.14 0.66
CA ILE A 103 8.04 -0.47 0.56
C ILE A 103 9.12 0.53 0.98
N ILE A 104 9.08 1.74 0.41
CA ILE A 104 10.05 2.81 0.72
C ILE A 104 9.99 3.15 2.22
N LYS A 105 8.78 3.32 2.77
CA LYS A 105 8.60 3.66 4.18
C LYS A 105 9.06 2.58 5.13
N LEU A 106 8.81 1.31 4.83
CA LEU A 106 9.26 0.21 5.69
C LEU A 106 10.78 0.09 5.77
N ILE A 107 11.47 0.24 4.64
CA ILE A 107 12.93 0.19 4.62
C ILE A 107 13.52 1.37 5.42
N GLU A 108 12.90 2.56 5.33
CA GLU A 108 13.31 3.75 6.08
C GLU A 108 13.08 3.59 7.60
N LEU A 109 11.93 3.06 7.99
CA LEU A 109 11.48 3.03 9.39
C LEU A 109 11.92 1.77 10.15
N CYS A 110 12.10 0.64 9.45
CA CYS A 110 12.50 -0.65 10.02
C CYS A 110 13.78 -1.20 9.35
N PRO A 111 14.93 -0.51 9.46
CA PRO A 111 16.10 -0.71 8.58
C PRO A 111 16.79 -2.07 8.69
N ASN A 112 16.55 -2.87 9.74
CA ASN A 112 17.21 -4.15 9.95
C ASN A 112 16.31 -5.24 10.55
N GLN A 113 15.00 -5.05 10.56
CA GLN A 113 14.05 -6.01 11.14
C GLN A 113 13.76 -7.15 10.17
N THR A 114 13.65 -8.39 10.67
CA THR A 114 13.21 -9.54 9.86
C THR A 114 11.70 -9.62 9.69
N GLU A 115 10.94 -8.79 10.40
CA GLU A 115 9.50 -8.65 10.23
C GLU A 115 9.11 -7.17 10.36
N ALA A 116 8.35 -6.68 9.39
CA ALA A 116 7.77 -5.35 9.49
C ALA A 116 6.44 -5.25 8.75
N ILE A 117 5.65 -4.28 9.17
CA ILE A 117 4.28 -4.06 8.71
C ILE A 117 4.05 -2.58 8.47
N ALA A 118 3.51 -2.23 7.29
CA ALA A 118 3.05 -0.88 6.98
C ALA A 118 1.53 -0.87 6.79
N TYR A 119 0.90 0.14 7.38
CA TYR A 119 -0.52 0.40 7.26
C TYR A 119 -0.74 1.76 6.60
N TYR A 120 -1.36 1.71 5.43
CA TYR A 120 -1.99 2.83 4.74
C TYR A 120 -3.49 2.61 4.72
N GLU A 121 -4.27 3.68 4.54
CA GLU A 121 -5.73 3.53 4.33
C GLU A 121 -6.09 2.72 3.08
N SER A 122 -5.20 2.69 2.09
CA SER A 122 -5.42 2.04 0.79
C SER A 122 -4.82 0.65 0.68
N CYS A 123 -3.82 0.32 1.49
CA CYS A 123 -3.17 -0.97 1.47
C CYS A 123 -2.44 -1.29 2.77
N PHE A 124 -2.16 -2.57 2.94
CA PHE A 124 -1.32 -3.13 3.97
C PHE A 124 -0.18 -3.89 3.30
N LEU A 125 1.03 -3.78 3.84
CA LEU A 125 2.17 -4.58 3.43
C LEU A 125 2.82 -5.21 4.66
N LYS A 126 3.17 -6.48 4.56
CA LYS A 126 3.97 -7.18 5.56
C LYS A 126 5.07 -8.00 4.89
N TYR A 127 6.23 -8.06 5.53
CA TYR A 127 7.21 -9.10 5.27
C TYR A 127 7.63 -9.80 6.57
N SER A 128 8.02 -11.07 6.49
CA SER A 128 8.53 -11.86 7.62
C SER A 128 9.43 -13.01 7.13
N ASN A 129 10.16 -13.65 8.04
CA ASN A 129 10.87 -14.92 7.79
C ASN A 129 10.15 -16.17 8.36
N GLU A 130 9.07 -15.95 9.14
CA GLU A 130 8.29 -16.98 9.82
C GLU A 130 7.14 -17.51 8.94
N THR A 131 6.92 -18.83 8.99
CA THR A 131 5.81 -19.54 8.32
C THR A 131 4.56 -19.70 9.18
N GLY A 132 4.58 -19.25 10.44
CA GLY A 132 3.40 -19.31 11.33
C GLY A 132 2.25 -18.45 10.78
N ASN A 133 1.05 -18.57 11.36
CA ASN A 133 -0.19 -17.86 10.99
C ASN A 133 -0.08 -16.32 11.18
N THR A 134 0.85 -15.74 10.43
CA THR A 134 1.29 -14.35 10.40
C THR A 134 0.46 -13.54 9.41
N ASN A 135 -0.46 -14.21 8.69
CA ASN A 135 -1.55 -13.65 7.91
C ASN A 135 -2.67 -13.05 8.78
N THR A 136 -2.53 -13.06 10.12
CA THR A 136 -3.45 -12.32 11.01
C THR A 136 -3.22 -10.82 10.81
N VAL A 137 -3.88 -10.30 9.78
CA VAL A 137 -3.93 -8.88 9.44
C VAL A 137 -5.16 -8.30 10.12
N ILE A 138 -4.95 -7.48 11.15
CA ILE A 138 -6.03 -6.71 11.75
C ILE A 138 -6.10 -5.37 11.02
N LEU A 139 -6.84 -5.34 9.91
CA LEU A 139 -7.21 -4.10 9.24
C LEU A 139 -8.60 -3.68 9.72
N ALA A 140 -8.65 -2.63 10.53
CA ALA A 140 -9.92 -1.99 10.86
C ALA A 140 -10.40 -1.20 9.63
N SER A 141 -11.54 -1.62 9.06
CA SER A 141 -12.22 -0.85 8.03
C SER A 141 -13.06 0.26 8.67
N PRO A 142 -12.97 1.53 8.22
CA PRO A 142 -13.89 2.58 8.64
C PRO A 142 -15.30 2.39 8.04
N VAL A 143 -15.46 1.48 7.09
CA VAL A 143 -16.72 1.20 6.39
C VAL A 143 -17.39 -0.04 7.00
N SER A 144 -18.68 0.08 7.32
CA SER A 144 -19.49 -1.04 7.77
C SER A 144 -19.85 -1.97 6.61
N VAL A 145 -19.82 -3.27 6.89
CA VAL A 145 -20.29 -4.31 5.96
C VAL A 145 -21.54 -4.98 6.53
N GLY A 146 -22.43 -5.44 5.65
CA GLY A 146 -23.69 -6.08 6.09
C GLY A 146 -23.46 -7.37 6.88
N ASN A 147 -22.41 -8.13 6.56
CA ASN A 147 -22.03 -9.35 7.27
C ASN A 147 -20.50 -9.42 7.42
N VAL A 148 -20.01 -9.09 8.63
CA VAL A 148 -18.58 -9.03 8.95
C VAL A 148 -17.93 -10.41 8.87
N ASP A 149 -18.61 -11.47 9.31
CA ASP A 149 -18.05 -12.82 9.31
C ASP A 149 -17.87 -13.35 7.89
N GLN A 150 -18.85 -13.10 7.01
CA GLN A 150 -18.74 -13.48 5.60
C GLN A 150 -17.61 -12.72 4.91
N PHE A 151 -17.50 -11.41 5.15
CA PHE A 151 -16.41 -10.60 4.62
C PHE A 151 -15.05 -11.12 5.09
N ASN A 152 -14.88 -11.33 6.40
CA ASN A 152 -13.63 -11.84 6.97
C ASN A 152 -13.27 -13.23 6.48
N ARG A 153 -14.26 -14.11 6.22
CA ARG A 153 -14.01 -15.42 5.59
C ARG A 153 -13.47 -15.28 4.18
N ALA A 154 -14.12 -14.47 3.33
CA ALA A 154 -13.66 -14.27 1.96
C ALA A 154 -12.25 -13.65 1.89
N VAL A 155 -11.92 -12.74 2.81
CA VAL A 155 -10.57 -12.17 2.90
C VAL A 155 -9.54 -13.22 3.31
N ARG A 156 -9.87 -14.12 4.23
CA ARG A 156 -8.97 -15.23 4.60
C ARG A 156 -8.75 -16.20 3.45
N GLU A 157 -9.83 -16.60 2.77
CA GLU A 157 -9.75 -17.48 1.60
C GLU A 157 -8.93 -16.87 0.45
N LEU A 158 -8.91 -15.53 0.33
CA LEU A 158 -8.05 -14.83 -0.63
C LEU A 158 -6.56 -14.88 -0.25
N MET A 159 -6.26 -14.98 1.04
CA MET A 159 -4.90 -14.92 1.61
C MET A 159 -4.29 -16.30 1.91
N ASP A 160 -5.06 -17.37 1.75
CA ASP A 160 -4.64 -18.77 1.90
C ASP A 160 -3.90 -19.27 0.63
#